data_AF-A0A1C5A2Y1-F1
#
_entry.id   AF-A0A1C5A2Y1-F1
#
_cell.length_a   1.000
_cell.length_b   1.000
_cell.length_c   1.000
_cell.angle_alpha   90.00
_cell.angle_beta   90.00
_cell.angle_gamma   90.00
#
_symmetry.space_group_name_H-M   'P 1'
#
loop_
_entity.id
_entity.type
_entity.pdbx_description
1 polymer ?
#
loop_
_entity_poly.entity_id
_entity_poly.type
_entity_poly.pdbx_seq_one_letter_code
_entity_poly.pdbx_strand_id
1 'polypeptide(L)'
;MGTRPVVLTARVTDAAGHTATASTVLAVGQPALLGWSPPNSTAGDLSAMLARFPSPPLVRLYSPAGAGLASWSGSLLTCAPRDATLVYSFKDRPATLDVAGWLSARPAAWTAPIYLCWAHEPEQGPSAGDPTPVEFQQGWRDLAAALAGHRRRREVRLLPVFTEYAARRSSTWWADFGQVAALPGVDAVGFDIYDTGYPAYRSPVERNDFALSTARRVGKSLVVAEWGIARKASDPDGTQCARAMRDNMTYLRRQPDVDAVSWFYRGDCNLDARTPERQAFVDLMG
;
A
#
# COMPACT_ATOMS: atom_id res chain seq x y z
N MET A 1 -1.80 3.35 10.46
CA MET A 1 -3.14 3.85 10.77
C MET A 1 -3.46 3.52 12.21
N GLY A 2 -4.18 4.41 12.91
CA GLY A 2 -4.40 4.27 14.34
C GLY A 2 -5.49 3.25 14.64
N THR A 3 -5.24 2.35 15.60
CA THR A 3 -6.35 1.79 16.37
C THR A 3 -7.15 2.97 16.93
N ARG A 4 -8.46 3.00 16.71
CA ARG A 4 -9.29 4.03 17.32
C ARG A 4 -9.61 3.54 18.73
N PRO A 5 -9.13 4.21 19.79
CA PRO A 5 -9.53 3.84 21.14
C PRO A 5 -11.01 4.16 21.27
N VAL A 6 -11.81 3.13 21.48
CA VAL A 6 -13.22 3.25 21.82
C VAL A 6 -13.32 3.01 23.32
N VAL A 7 -13.69 4.04 24.07
CA VAL A 7 -13.95 3.90 25.50
C VAL A 7 -15.35 3.31 25.64
N LEU A 8 -15.42 2.06 26.10
CA LEU A 8 -16.67 1.47 26.55
C LEU A 8 -16.87 1.79 28.02
N THR A 9 -17.97 2.46 28.34
CA THR A 9 -18.36 2.74 29.72
C THR A 9 -19.66 2.01 30.01
N ALA A 10 -19.65 1.14 31.02
CA ALA A 10 -20.81 0.41 31.51
C ALA A 10 -21.22 0.94 32.88
N ARG A 11 -22.52 1.18 33.07
CA ARG A 11 -23.11 1.52 34.37
C ARG A 11 -24.11 0.44 34.76
N VAL A 12 -23.97 -0.11 35.96
CA VAL A 12 -24.87 -1.13 36.52
C VAL A 12 -25.57 -0.54 37.73
N THR A 13 -26.87 -0.80 37.88
CA THR A 13 -27.65 -0.44 39.07
C THR A 13 -28.24 -1.72 39.66
N ASP A 14 -28.06 -1.95 40.95
CA ASP A 14 -28.67 -3.11 41.62
C ASP A 14 -30.14 -2.83 42.02
N ALA A 15 -30.83 -3.85 42.51
CA ALA A 15 -32.23 -3.72 42.93
C ALA A 15 -32.42 -2.82 44.16
N ALA A 16 -31.35 -2.51 44.90
CA ALA A 16 -31.34 -1.58 46.03
C ALA A 16 -31.05 -0.14 45.58
N GLY A 17 -30.79 0.10 44.30
CA GLY A 17 -30.50 1.42 43.73
C GLY A 17 -29.04 1.84 43.79
N HIS A 18 -28.12 0.97 44.22
CA HIS A 18 -26.69 1.27 44.17
C HIS A 18 -26.20 1.23 42.73
N THR A 19 -25.42 2.23 42.33
CA THR A 19 -24.83 2.28 40.98
C THR A 19 -23.32 2.10 40.99
N ALA A 20 -22.79 1.31 40.05
CA ALA A 20 -21.37 1.20 39.76
C ALA A 20 -21.09 1.53 38.28
N THR A 21 -19.97 2.18 38.00
CA THR A 21 -19.52 2.49 36.63
C THR A 21 -18.13 1.91 36.41
N ALA A 22 -17.92 1.25 35.28
CA ALA A 22 -16.62 0.77 34.84
C ALA A 22 -16.37 1.22 33.40
N SER A 23 -15.11 1.53 33.07
CA SER A 23 -14.69 1.87 31.72
C SER A 23 -13.53 0.98 31.27
N THR A 24 -13.53 0.61 30.00
CA THR A 24 -12.41 -0.07 29.33
C THR A 24 -12.16 0.57 27.96
N VAL A 25 -10.92 0.51 27.49
CA VAL A 25 -10.54 1.01 26.17
C VAL A 25 -10.43 -0.18 25.23
N LEU A 26 -11.29 -0.22 24.21
CA LEU A 26 -11.17 -1.15 23.10
C LEU A 26 -10.36 -0.50 21.98
N ALA A 27 -9.35 -1.21 21.49
CA ALA A 27 -8.71 -0.87 20.23
C ALA A 27 -9.55 -1.41 19.08
N VAL A 28 -10.32 -0.54 18.41
CA VAL A 28 -11.01 -0.93 17.17
C VAL A 28 -10.05 -0.68 16.00
N GLY A 29 -9.56 -1.77 15.42
CA GLY A 29 -8.79 -1.72 14.18
C GLY A 29 -9.69 -1.30 13.03
N GLN A 30 -9.23 -0.39 12.19
CA GLN A 30 -9.79 -0.25 10.84
C GLN A 30 -9.28 -1.45 10.03
N PRO A 31 -10.16 -2.18 9.31
CA PRO A 31 -9.68 -3.25 8.44
C PRO A 31 -8.72 -2.66 7.40
N ALA A 32 -7.70 -3.43 7.02
CA ALA A 32 -6.80 -3.07 5.93
C ALA A 32 -7.60 -2.63 4.70
N LEU A 33 -7.25 -1.45 4.18
CA LEU A 33 -7.90 -0.89 2.99
C LEU A 33 -7.56 -1.77 1.78
N LEU A 34 -8.54 -2.02 0.90
CA LEU A 34 -8.31 -2.64 -0.40
C LEU A 34 -8.64 -1.64 -1.50
N GLY A 35 -7.65 -1.30 -2.31
CA GLY A 35 -7.79 -0.47 -3.50
C GLY A 35 -7.21 -1.14 -4.73
N TRP A 36 -6.86 -0.34 -5.73
CA TRP A 36 -6.29 -0.82 -6.98
C TRP A 36 -5.27 0.16 -7.58
N SER A 37 -4.41 -0.37 -8.44
CA SER A 37 -3.54 0.39 -9.35
C SER A 37 -4.10 0.30 -10.78
N PRO A 38 -4.32 1.42 -11.48
CA PRO A 38 -4.66 1.39 -12.89
C PRO A 38 -3.45 0.92 -13.73
N PRO A 39 -3.66 0.29 -14.90
CA PRO A 39 -2.60 -0.36 -15.68
C PRO A 39 -1.35 0.51 -15.93
N ASN A 40 -1.51 1.77 -16.34
CA ASN A 40 -0.38 2.64 -16.68
C ASN A 40 -0.38 3.98 -15.94
N SER A 41 -1.21 4.16 -14.90
CA SER A 41 -1.32 5.44 -14.16
C SER A 41 -1.53 6.67 -15.04
N THR A 42 -2.32 6.53 -16.11
CA THR A 42 -2.76 7.66 -16.93
C THR A 42 -4.14 8.16 -16.46
N ALA A 43 -4.49 9.41 -16.77
CA ALA A 43 -5.82 9.94 -16.45
C ALA A 43 -6.95 9.12 -17.11
N GLY A 44 -6.71 8.59 -18.31
CA GLY A 44 -7.64 7.71 -19.02
C GLY A 44 -7.84 6.38 -18.31
N ASP A 45 -6.75 5.70 -17.94
CA ASP A 45 -6.84 4.42 -17.20
C ASP A 45 -7.47 4.59 -15.82
N LEU A 46 -7.14 5.68 -15.13
CA LEU A 46 -7.75 6.05 -13.84
C LEU A 46 -9.26 6.28 -13.99
N SER A 47 -9.69 7.02 -15.01
CA SER A 47 -11.12 7.25 -15.27
C SER A 47 -11.85 5.96 -15.62
N ALA A 48 -11.24 5.09 -16.43
CA ALA A 48 -11.81 3.79 -16.78
C ALA A 48 -11.96 2.89 -15.55
N MET A 49 -10.97 2.89 -14.65
CA MET A 49 -11.04 2.12 -13.41
C MET A 49 -12.08 2.69 -12.43
N LEU A 50 -12.20 4.02 -12.30
CA LEU A 50 -13.24 4.66 -11.47
C LEU A 50 -14.65 4.37 -11.98
N ALA A 51 -14.84 4.25 -13.29
CA ALA A 51 -16.12 3.82 -13.86
C ALA A 51 -16.47 2.37 -13.51
N ARG A 52 -15.47 1.50 -13.32
CA ARG A 52 -15.66 0.08 -12.98
C ARG A 52 -15.82 -0.15 -11.48
N PHE A 53 -15.03 0.57 -10.68
CA PHE A 53 -14.93 0.45 -9.24
C PHE A 53 -15.05 1.85 -8.63
N PRO A 54 -16.28 2.37 -8.50
CA PRO A 54 -16.51 3.71 -7.97
C PRO A 54 -16.11 3.79 -6.49
N SER A 55 -15.63 4.96 -6.08
CA SER A 55 -15.29 5.27 -4.68
C SER A 55 -14.25 4.32 -4.03
N PRO A 56 -13.08 4.09 -4.65
CA PRO A 56 -12.06 3.24 -4.04
C PRO A 56 -11.52 3.88 -2.75
N PRO A 57 -11.30 3.11 -1.67
CA PRO A 57 -10.69 3.64 -0.45
C PRO A 57 -9.19 3.93 -0.64
N LEU A 58 -8.58 3.34 -1.67
CA LEU A 58 -7.18 3.51 -2.01
C LEU A 58 -6.98 3.46 -3.53
N VAL A 59 -6.10 4.33 -4.04
CA VAL A 59 -5.60 4.28 -5.41
C VAL A 59 -4.08 4.31 -5.38
N ARG A 60 -3.43 3.42 -6.14
CA ARG A 60 -1.99 3.49 -6.38
C ARG A 60 -1.72 4.10 -7.75
N LEU A 61 -0.86 5.12 -7.82
CA LEU A 61 -0.42 5.77 -9.05
C LEU A 61 1.10 5.79 -9.11
N TYR A 62 1.66 5.88 -10.32
CA TYR A 62 3.10 6.02 -10.49
C TYR A 62 3.50 6.98 -11.62
N SER A 63 4.67 7.60 -11.46
CA SER A 63 5.40 8.31 -12.52
C SER A 63 6.63 7.49 -12.95
N PRO A 64 6.84 7.24 -14.25
CA PRO A 64 8.08 6.65 -14.74
C PRO A 64 9.26 7.62 -14.61
N ALA A 65 10.47 7.14 -14.90
CA ALA A 65 11.66 8.00 -14.94
C ALA A 65 11.51 9.11 -15.99
N GLY A 66 11.97 10.31 -15.65
CA GLY A 66 11.87 11.54 -16.43
C GLY A 66 10.53 12.29 -16.31
N ALA A 67 9.51 11.72 -15.66
CA ALA A 67 8.19 12.34 -15.54
C ALA A 67 8.00 13.21 -14.28
N GLY A 68 8.92 13.13 -13.33
CA GLY A 68 8.85 13.82 -12.04
C GLY A 68 7.68 13.39 -11.17
N LEU A 69 7.33 14.24 -10.20
CA LEU A 69 6.08 14.15 -9.46
C LEU A 69 4.96 14.79 -10.29
N ALA A 70 3.84 14.10 -10.49
CA ALA A 70 2.70 14.69 -11.17
C ALA A 70 2.21 15.93 -10.38
N SER A 71 1.93 17.02 -11.10
CA SER A 71 1.35 18.21 -10.50
C SER A 71 -0.03 17.91 -9.90
N TRP A 72 -0.33 18.50 -8.76
CA TRP A 72 -1.67 18.47 -8.16
C TRP A 72 -2.76 19.07 -9.05
N SER A 73 -2.39 20.00 -9.94
CA SER A 73 -3.28 20.56 -10.96
C SER A 73 -3.25 19.79 -12.28
N GLY A 74 -2.41 18.75 -12.39
CA GLY A 74 -2.29 17.91 -13.57
C GLY A 74 -3.48 16.96 -13.72
N SER A 75 -3.71 16.48 -14.94
CA SER A 75 -4.84 15.61 -15.27
C SER A 75 -4.88 14.33 -14.42
N LEU A 76 -3.72 13.73 -14.13
CA LEU A 76 -3.66 12.51 -13.33
C LEU A 76 -4.20 12.70 -11.90
N LEU A 77 -3.67 13.68 -11.15
CA LEU A 77 -4.06 13.88 -9.75
C LEU A 77 -5.40 14.59 -9.59
N THR A 78 -5.85 15.35 -10.60
CA THR A 78 -7.19 15.95 -10.60
C THR A 78 -8.31 14.92 -10.82
N CYS A 79 -8.02 13.82 -11.54
CA CYS A 79 -8.93 12.69 -11.70
C CYS A 79 -9.01 11.77 -10.46
N ALA A 80 -8.00 11.80 -9.57
CA ALA A 80 -7.97 10.91 -8.42
C ALA A 80 -8.97 11.35 -7.33
N PRO A 81 -9.70 10.42 -6.68
CA PRO A 81 -10.60 10.76 -5.58
C PRO A 81 -9.84 11.34 -4.40
N ARG A 82 -10.29 12.49 -3.89
CA ARG A 82 -9.57 13.30 -2.87
C ARG A 82 -9.67 12.72 -1.45
N ASP A 83 -10.62 11.83 -1.25
CA ASP A 83 -10.91 11.08 -0.04
C ASP A 83 -10.30 9.66 -0.05
N ALA A 84 -9.76 9.21 -1.18
CA ALA A 84 -9.01 7.96 -1.27
C ALA A 84 -7.58 8.14 -0.77
N THR A 85 -7.07 7.14 -0.05
CA THR A 85 -5.63 7.06 0.26
C THR A 85 -4.85 6.92 -1.04
N LEU A 86 -3.83 7.76 -1.24
CA LEU A 86 -2.97 7.68 -2.42
C LEU A 86 -1.68 6.95 -2.09
N VAL A 87 -1.35 5.89 -2.83
CA VAL A 87 0.01 5.34 -2.88
C VAL A 87 0.67 5.85 -4.15
N TYR A 88 1.62 6.78 -4.04
CA TYR A 88 2.25 7.44 -5.17
C TYR A 88 3.72 7.01 -5.31
N SER A 89 4.07 6.37 -6.42
CA SER A 89 5.44 5.98 -6.74
C SER A 89 6.05 6.89 -7.80
N PHE A 90 7.34 7.18 -7.71
CA PHE A 90 8.09 7.91 -8.75
C PHE A 90 9.53 7.40 -8.84
N LYS A 91 10.19 7.56 -9.99
CA LYS A 91 11.55 7.05 -10.23
C LYS A 91 12.64 8.14 -10.20
N ASP A 92 12.30 9.40 -10.47
CA ASP A 92 13.30 10.48 -10.49
C ASP A 92 13.94 10.74 -9.14
N ARG A 93 15.22 11.08 -9.13
CA ARG A 93 16.01 11.24 -7.90
C ARG A 93 15.42 12.34 -7.01
N PRO A 94 15.18 12.10 -5.71
CA PRO A 94 14.60 13.09 -4.81
C PRO A 94 15.39 14.40 -4.76
N ALA A 95 16.73 14.31 -4.80
CA ALA A 95 17.61 15.49 -4.80
C ALA A 95 17.44 16.40 -6.03
N THR A 96 16.83 15.92 -7.12
CA THR A 96 16.55 16.72 -8.33
C THR A 96 15.11 17.24 -8.39
N LEU A 97 14.30 16.98 -7.35
CA LEU A 97 12.88 17.32 -7.32
C LEU A 97 12.57 18.30 -6.18
N ASP A 98 11.63 19.22 -6.41
CA ASP A 98 11.05 20.04 -5.36
C ASP A 98 9.92 19.29 -4.63
N VAL A 99 10.27 18.26 -3.85
CA VAL A 99 9.31 17.42 -3.12
C VAL A 99 8.56 18.24 -2.05
N ALA A 100 9.24 19.19 -1.40
CA ALA A 100 8.64 20.05 -0.40
C ALA A 100 7.61 21.02 -1.01
N GLY A 101 7.95 21.64 -2.15
CA GLY A 101 7.03 22.47 -2.92
C GLY A 101 5.84 21.67 -3.45
N TRP A 102 6.07 20.44 -3.95
CA TRP A 102 4.99 19.54 -4.33
C TRP A 102 4.02 19.28 -3.16
N LEU A 103 4.52 18.97 -1.96
CA LEU A 103 3.67 18.79 -0.79
C LEU A 103 2.98 20.10 -0.35
N SER A 104 3.66 21.24 -0.46
CA SER A 104 3.06 22.55 -0.17
C SER A 104 1.89 22.87 -1.09
N ALA A 105 1.98 22.49 -2.37
CA ALA A 105 0.96 22.71 -3.39
C ALA A 105 -0.24 21.75 -3.29
N ARG A 106 -0.22 20.74 -2.40
CA ARG A 106 -1.34 19.80 -2.23
C ARG A 106 -2.65 20.57 -1.91
N PRO A 107 -3.74 20.36 -2.66
CA PRO A 107 -5.01 21.01 -2.39
C PRO A 107 -5.53 20.69 -0.98
N ALA A 108 -6.07 21.70 -0.28
CA ALA A 108 -6.68 21.50 1.05
C ALA A 108 -7.88 20.54 1.02
N ALA A 109 -8.53 20.40 -0.14
CA ALA A 109 -9.62 19.46 -0.35
C ALA A 109 -9.17 17.99 -0.36
N TRP A 110 -7.88 17.71 -0.48
CA TRP A 110 -7.34 16.36 -0.29
C TRP A 110 -7.21 16.09 1.20
N THR A 111 -8.00 15.17 1.73
CA THR A 111 -8.08 14.91 3.19
C THR A 111 -7.42 13.60 3.58
N ALA A 112 -7.32 12.65 2.66
CA ALA A 112 -6.71 11.36 2.91
C ALA A 112 -5.17 11.44 3.04
N PRO A 113 -4.53 10.46 3.72
CA PRO A 113 -3.08 10.31 3.72
C PRO A 113 -2.52 9.97 2.33
N ILE A 114 -1.25 10.28 2.13
CA ILE A 114 -0.49 9.88 0.94
C ILE A 114 0.68 9.01 1.40
N TYR A 115 0.84 7.82 0.82
CA TYR A 115 2.10 7.08 0.86
C TYR A 115 2.94 7.49 -0.35
N LEU A 116 4.15 7.98 -0.10
CA LEU A 116 5.07 8.43 -1.13
C LEU A 116 6.25 7.46 -1.21
N CYS A 117 6.50 6.95 -2.41
CA CYS A 117 7.51 5.94 -2.70
C CYS A 117 8.44 6.43 -3.80
N TRP A 118 9.73 6.48 -3.52
CA TRP A 118 10.75 6.68 -4.54
C TRP A 118 11.42 5.35 -4.91
N ALA A 119 11.72 5.16 -6.20
CA ALA A 119 12.43 4.00 -6.73
C ALA A 119 11.84 2.66 -6.26
N HIS A 120 10.54 2.49 -6.54
CA HIS A 120 9.80 1.24 -6.35
C HIS A 120 10.53 0.04 -6.98
N GLU A 121 10.63 -1.10 -6.27
CA GLU A 121 11.33 -2.32 -6.72
C GLU A 121 12.80 -2.09 -7.13
N PRO A 122 13.65 -1.53 -6.26
CA PRO A 122 15.04 -1.22 -6.62
C PRO A 122 15.86 -2.47 -6.97
N GLU A 123 15.38 -3.67 -6.63
CA GLU A 123 16.02 -4.95 -6.92
C GLU A 123 16.13 -5.26 -8.42
N GLN A 124 15.36 -4.57 -9.28
CA GLN A 124 15.45 -4.71 -10.73
C GLN A 124 16.77 -4.14 -11.31
N GLY A 125 17.41 -3.24 -10.55
CA GLY A 125 18.74 -2.71 -10.84
C GLY A 125 18.85 -1.74 -12.03
N PRO A 126 20.06 -1.22 -12.31
CA PRO A 126 20.27 -0.13 -13.27
C PRO A 126 19.85 -0.42 -14.70
N SER A 127 19.83 -1.68 -15.12
CA SER A 127 19.33 -2.08 -16.44
C SER A 127 17.84 -1.82 -16.62
N ALA A 128 17.07 -1.76 -15.53
CA ALA A 128 15.65 -1.37 -15.53
C ALA A 128 15.46 0.14 -15.26
N GLY A 129 16.56 0.90 -15.14
CA GLY A 129 16.54 2.31 -14.76
C GLY A 129 16.51 2.56 -13.26
N ASP A 130 16.76 1.53 -12.44
CA ASP A 130 16.76 1.63 -10.97
C ASP A 130 18.14 1.96 -10.37
N PRO A 131 18.18 2.61 -9.19
CA PRO A 131 19.44 2.98 -8.56
C PRO A 131 20.24 1.75 -8.12
N THR A 132 21.58 1.91 -8.04
CA THR A 132 22.41 0.97 -7.28
C THR A 132 22.04 0.98 -5.79
N PRO A 133 22.39 -0.05 -4.99
CA PRO A 133 22.08 -0.07 -3.55
C PRO A 133 22.52 1.19 -2.80
N VAL A 134 23.72 1.70 -3.09
CA VAL A 134 24.26 2.92 -2.45
C VAL A 134 23.44 4.15 -2.84
N GLU A 135 23.10 4.29 -4.12
CA GLU A 135 22.28 5.40 -4.61
C GLU A 135 20.86 5.34 -4.04
N PHE A 136 20.29 4.13 -3.92
CA PHE A 136 18.99 3.91 -3.30
C PHE A 136 18.98 4.34 -1.83
N GLN A 137 19.99 3.94 -1.06
CA GLN A 137 20.08 4.37 0.34
C GLN A 137 20.24 5.88 0.45
N GLN A 138 21.06 6.50 -0.41
CA GLN A 138 21.28 7.93 -0.38
C GLN A 138 20.02 8.72 -0.76
N GLY A 139 19.34 8.37 -1.86
CA GLY A 139 18.16 9.11 -2.27
C GLY A 139 16.99 8.99 -1.28
N TRP A 140 16.89 7.91 -0.50
CA TRP A 140 15.93 7.84 0.60
C TRP A 140 16.26 8.77 1.77
N ARG A 141 17.55 8.98 2.08
CA ARG A 141 17.97 10.01 3.03
C ARG A 141 17.65 11.40 2.49
N ASP A 142 17.89 11.65 1.21
CA ASP A 142 17.57 12.93 0.57
C ASP A 142 16.06 13.21 0.60
N LEU A 143 15.22 12.21 0.30
CA LEU A 143 13.77 12.31 0.37
C LEU A 143 13.27 12.60 1.80
N ALA A 144 13.80 11.88 2.78
CA ALA A 144 13.47 12.12 4.19
C ALA A 144 13.89 13.52 4.64
N ALA A 145 15.09 13.98 4.24
CA ALA A 145 15.60 15.31 4.53
C ALA A 145 14.77 16.42 3.88
N ALA A 146 14.34 16.25 2.62
CA ALA A 146 13.51 17.22 1.90
C ALA A 146 12.16 17.48 2.58
N LEU A 147 11.64 16.50 3.31
CA LEU A 147 10.37 16.61 4.05
C LEU A 147 10.57 16.88 5.55
N ALA A 148 11.80 16.85 6.06
CA ALA A 148 12.10 17.08 7.46
C ALA A 148 11.68 18.49 7.88
N GLY A 149 10.90 18.61 8.96
CA GLY A 149 10.40 19.90 9.45
C GLY A 149 9.33 20.56 8.58
N HIS A 150 8.91 19.96 7.46
CA HIS A 150 7.85 20.53 6.62
C HIS A 150 6.53 20.59 7.39
N ARG A 151 5.82 21.73 7.35
CA ARG A 151 4.57 21.95 8.13
C ARG A 151 3.47 20.92 7.86
N ARG A 152 3.49 20.30 6.67
CA ARG A 152 2.54 19.26 6.24
C ARG A 152 3.13 17.84 6.30
N ARG A 153 4.28 17.63 6.94
CA ARG A 153 4.96 16.32 6.97
C ARG A 153 4.06 15.17 7.42
N ARG A 154 3.15 15.42 8.37
CA ARG A 154 2.17 14.44 8.87
C ARG A 154 1.15 13.96 7.82
N GLU A 155 1.01 14.67 6.71
CA GLU A 155 0.05 14.37 5.65
C GLU A 155 0.61 13.39 4.60
N VAL A 156 1.92 13.13 4.62
CA VAL A 156 2.63 12.19 3.74
C VAL A 156 3.32 11.15 4.61
N ARG A 157 3.30 9.90 4.17
CA ARG A 157 4.00 8.77 4.76
C ARG A 157 5.04 8.25 3.78
N LEU A 158 6.29 8.21 4.19
CA LEU A 158 7.37 7.67 3.38
C LEU A 158 7.33 6.14 3.40
N LEU A 159 7.28 5.53 2.20
CA LEU A 159 7.04 4.10 1.98
C LEU A 159 8.03 3.53 0.95
N PRO A 160 9.17 2.95 1.36
CA PRO A 160 9.96 2.12 0.46
C PRO A 160 9.16 0.88 0.10
N VAL A 161 9.13 0.53 -1.19
CA VAL A 161 8.39 -0.63 -1.70
C VAL A 161 9.36 -1.56 -2.41
N PHE A 162 9.34 -2.82 -2.01
CA PHE A 162 10.27 -3.87 -2.45
C PHE A 162 9.53 -5.02 -3.13
N THR A 163 10.22 -5.77 -3.98
CA THR A 163 9.65 -7.00 -4.54
C THR A 163 9.81 -8.18 -3.58
N GLU A 164 8.71 -8.79 -3.12
CA GLU A 164 8.73 -9.84 -2.07
C GLU A 164 9.59 -11.05 -2.45
N TYR A 165 9.47 -11.55 -3.68
CA TYR A 165 10.23 -12.72 -4.10
C TYR A 165 11.73 -12.42 -4.21
N ALA A 166 12.11 -11.19 -4.60
CA ALA A 166 13.51 -10.79 -4.74
C ALA A 166 14.14 -10.68 -3.34
N ALA A 167 13.43 -10.01 -2.43
CA ALA A 167 13.81 -9.86 -1.05
C ALA A 167 13.98 -11.20 -0.32
N ARG A 168 13.05 -12.14 -0.53
CA ARG A 168 13.11 -13.48 0.11
C ARG A 168 14.30 -14.31 -0.37
N ARG A 169 14.74 -14.16 -1.62
CA ARG A 169 15.73 -15.04 -2.27
C ARG A 169 17.16 -14.52 -2.22
N SER A 170 17.37 -13.26 -1.85
CA SER A 170 18.70 -12.66 -1.76
C SER A 170 19.15 -12.52 -0.31
N SER A 171 20.28 -13.14 0.03
CA SER A 171 20.88 -13.04 1.36
C SER A 171 21.46 -11.66 1.66
N THR A 172 21.79 -10.88 0.62
CA THR A 172 22.32 -9.51 0.77
C THR A 172 21.23 -8.45 0.73
N TRP A 173 20.00 -8.80 0.34
CA TRP A 173 18.91 -7.84 0.13
C TRP A 173 18.69 -6.89 1.31
N TRP A 174 18.77 -7.40 2.54
CA TRP A 174 18.62 -6.55 3.71
C TRP A 174 19.68 -5.45 3.78
N ALA A 175 20.95 -5.81 3.55
CA ALA A 175 22.06 -4.87 3.57
C ALA A 175 22.01 -3.90 2.39
N ASP A 176 21.59 -4.37 1.22
CA ASP A 176 21.55 -3.58 -0.01
C ASP A 176 20.38 -2.58 0.00
N PHE A 177 19.17 -3.06 0.29
CA PHE A 177 17.92 -2.29 0.14
C PHE A 177 17.08 -2.24 1.42
N GLY A 178 16.92 -3.37 2.12
CA GLY A 178 15.98 -3.50 3.24
C GLY A 178 16.23 -2.54 4.41
N GLN A 179 17.49 -2.15 4.67
CA GLN A 179 17.85 -1.18 5.72
C GLN A 179 17.16 0.19 5.56
N VAL A 180 16.76 0.58 4.34
CA VAL A 180 16.01 1.83 4.11
C VAL A 180 14.71 1.85 4.94
N ALA A 181 14.08 0.69 5.12
CA ALA A 181 12.87 0.56 5.94
C ALA A 181 13.10 0.99 7.40
N ALA A 182 14.34 0.97 7.90
CA ALA A 182 14.69 1.38 9.26
C ALA A 182 15.11 2.86 9.39
N LEU A 183 15.23 3.60 8.28
CA LEU A 183 15.71 4.98 8.32
C LEU A 183 14.76 5.90 9.12
N PRO A 184 15.29 6.88 9.86
CA PRO A 184 14.50 7.95 10.44
C PRO A 184 13.72 8.70 9.37
N GLY A 185 12.45 9.00 9.66
CA GLY A 185 11.56 9.67 8.70
C GLY A 185 10.89 8.75 7.67
N VAL A 186 11.21 7.45 7.63
CA VAL A 186 10.40 6.44 6.91
C VAL A 186 9.26 5.96 7.82
N ASP A 187 8.03 5.86 7.31
CA ASP A 187 6.83 5.69 8.14
C ASP A 187 6.15 4.32 8.02
N ALA A 188 6.46 3.57 6.96
CA ALA A 188 5.87 2.28 6.64
C ALA A 188 6.85 1.43 5.80
N VAL A 189 6.53 0.16 5.60
CA VAL A 189 7.25 -0.75 4.71
C VAL A 189 6.30 -1.25 3.64
N GLY A 190 6.75 -1.23 2.39
CA GLY A 190 5.97 -1.63 1.24
C GLY A 190 6.48 -2.92 0.62
N PHE A 191 5.56 -3.77 0.15
CA PHE A 191 5.92 -4.91 -0.67
C PHE A 191 4.97 -5.11 -1.85
N ASP A 192 5.55 -5.55 -2.95
CA ASP A 192 4.86 -6.13 -4.08
C ASP A 192 4.84 -7.65 -3.93
N ILE A 193 3.63 -8.22 -3.91
CA ILE A 193 3.37 -9.59 -3.55
C ILE A 193 2.51 -10.24 -4.63
N TYR A 194 3.13 -11.11 -5.41
CA TYR A 194 2.51 -11.77 -6.55
C TYR A 194 2.42 -13.29 -6.39
N ASP A 195 1.32 -13.86 -6.88
CA ASP A 195 1.11 -15.29 -7.04
C ASP A 195 0.84 -15.63 -8.51
N THR A 196 1.74 -15.17 -9.39
CA THR A 196 1.66 -15.39 -10.84
C THR A 196 2.51 -16.58 -11.28
N GLY A 197 3.75 -16.71 -10.75
CA GLY A 197 4.71 -17.74 -11.16
C GLY A 197 4.68 -19.08 -10.39
N TYR A 198 3.71 -19.31 -9.50
CA TYR A 198 3.63 -20.54 -8.71
C TYR A 198 2.67 -21.58 -9.33
N PRO A 199 2.96 -22.89 -9.21
CA PRO A 199 2.12 -23.95 -9.78
C PRO A 199 0.78 -24.13 -9.04
N ALA A 200 0.71 -23.70 -7.78
CA ALA A 200 -0.48 -23.72 -6.95
C ALA A 200 -0.68 -22.37 -6.26
N TYR A 201 -1.89 -22.10 -5.78
CA TYR A 201 -2.17 -20.93 -4.96
C TYR A 201 -1.42 -21.04 -3.61
N ARG A 202 -0.58 -20.05 -3.31
CA ARG A 202 0.09 -19.95 -2.01
C ARG A 202 -0.92 -19.72 -0.90
N SER A 203 -0.66 -20.28 0.28
CA SER A 203 -1.43 -19.95 1.48
C SER A 203 -1.22 -18.47 1.87
N PRO A 204 -2.17 -17.83 2.58
CA PRO A 204 -1.98 -16.45 3.05
C PRO A 204 -0.73 -16.25 3.91
N VAL A 205 -0.38 -17.22 4.74
CA VAL A 205 0.84 -17.22 5.58
C VAL A 205 2.09 -17.24 4.71
N GLU A 206 2.20 -18.23 3.82
CA GLU A 206 3.35 -18.37 2.92
C GLU A 206 3.57 -17.10 2.09
N ARG A 207 2.47 -16.48 1.64
CA ARG A 207 2.49 -15.29 0.80
C ARG A 207 2.95 -14.04 1.56
N ASN A 208 2.48 -13.80 2.78
CA ASN A 208 2.60 -12.49 3.43
C ASN A 208 3.59 -12.42 4.60
N ASP A 209 3.95 -13.54 5.23
CA ASP A 209 4.70 -13.50 6.51
C ASP A 209 6.12 -12.96 6.39
N PHE A 210 6.74 -13.09 5.22
CA PHE A 210 8.03 -12.44 4.96
C PHE A 210 7.91 -10.91 5.03
N ALA A 211 6.89 -10.35 4.36
CA ALA A 211 6.65 -8.91 4.35
C ALA A 211 6.22 -8.40 5.75
N LEU A 212 5.34 -9.14 6.43
CA LEU A 212 4.91 -8.82 7.80
C LEU A 212 6.06 -8.86 8.80
N SER A 213 6.88 -9.92 8.79
CA SER A 213 8.04 -10.02 9.69
C SER A 213 9.05 -8.91 9.43
N THR A 214 9.21 -8.49 8.17
CA THR A 214 10.04 -7.34 7.81
C THR A 214 9.50 -6.03 8.37
N ALA A 215 8.20 -5.77 8.24
CA ALA A 215 7.58 -4.56 8.81
C ALA A 215 7.69 -4.55 10.34
N ARG A 216 7.41 -5.68 11.00
CA ARG A 216 7.56 -5.88 12.46
C ARG A 216 8.99 -5.70 12.94
N ARG A 217 9.98 -6.18 12.17
CA ARG A 217 11.42 -6.04 12.49
C ARG A 217 11.83 -4.58 12.71
N VAL A 218 11.21 -3.65 11.98
CA VAL A 218 11.50 -2.20 12.09
C VAL A 218 10.41 -1.44 12.85
N GLY A 219 9.42 -2.13 13.42
CA GLY A 219 8.33 -1.53 14.18
C GLY A 219 7.41 -0.63 13.34
N LYS A 220 7.24 -0.91 12.04
CA LYS A 220 6.43 -0.11 11.12
C LYS A 220 5.29 -0.94 10.55
N SER A 221 4.27 -0.26 10.02
CA SER A 221 3.16 -0.91 9.34
C SER A 221 3.56 -1.40 7.94
N LEU A 222 2.90 -2.45 7.48
CA LEU A 222 2.97 -2.99 6.13
C LEU A 222 1.93 -2.32 5.23
N VAL A 223 2.36 -1.95 4.02
CA VAL A 223 1.50 -1.67 2.87
C VAL A 223 1.83 -2.68 1.78
N VAL A 224 0.85 -3.46 1.33
CA VAL A 224 1.01 -4.29 0.14
C VAL A 224 0.72 -3.39 -1.07
N ALA A 225 1.78 -2.81 -1.63
CA ALA A 225 1.67 -1.79 -2.66
C ALA A 225 1.22 -2.38 -3.99
N GLU A 226 1.56 -3.63 -4.28
CA GLU A 226 0.98 -4.37 -5.38
C GLU A 226 0.65 -5.79 -4.91
N TRP A 227 -0.61 -6.19 -5.09
CA TRP A 227 -1.05 -7.55 -4.86
C TRP A 227 -1.69 -8.11 -6.13
N GLY A 228 -1.24 -9.29 -6.54
CA GLY A 228 -1.80 -9.97 -7.70
C GLY A 228 -1.77 -11.49 -7.58
N ILE A 229 -2.77 -12.15 -8.16
CA ILE A 229 -2.84 -13.60 -8.25
C ILE A 229 -3.37 -14.02 -9.64
N ALA A 230 -2.61 -14.89 -10.32
CA ALA A 230 -3.00 -15.43 -11.62
C ALA A 230 -3.91 -16.65 -11.44
N ARG A 231 -4.87 -16.84 -12.35
CA ARG A 231 -5.65 -18.09 -12.45
C ARG A 231 -4.68 -19.23 -12.78
N LYS A 232 -4.76 -20.36 -12.08
CA LYS A 232 -3.92 -21.53 -12.40
C LYS A 232 -4.62 -22.37 -13.46
N ALA A 233 -3.85 -23.10 -14.27
CA ALA A 233 -4.41 -24.01 -15.27
C ALA A 233 -5.30 -25.10 -14.66
N SER A 234 -5.04 -25.48 -13.40
CA SER A 234 -5.85 -26.41 -12.60
C SER A 234 -7.15 -25.80 -12.03
N ASP A 235 -7.39 -24.51 -12.22
CA ASP A 235 -8.58 -23.78 -11.76
C ASP A 235 -9.25 -23.05 -12.93
N PRO A 236 -9.71 -23.78 -13.97
CA PRO A 236 -10.16 -23.17 -15.21
C PRO A 236 -11.36 -22.22 -15.02
N ASP A 237 -12.21 -22.48 -14.03
CA ASP A 237 -13.36 -21.63 -13.72
C ASP A 237 -13.03 -20.45 -12.78
N GLY A 238 -11.85 -20.41 -12.16
CA GLY A 238 -11.41 -19.32 -11.29
C GLY A 238 -11.98 -19.36 -9.86
N THR A 239 -12.71 -20.41 -9.48
CA THR A 239 -13.34 -20.53 -8.15
C THR A 239 -12.31 -20.60 -7.04
N GLN A 240 -11.23 -21.36 -7.24
CA GLN A 240 -10.16 -21.44 -6.26
C GLN A 240 -9.35 -20.13 -6.19
N CYS A 241 -9.16 -19.44 -7.32
CA CYS A 241 -8.55 -18.12 -7.36
C CYS A 241 -9.35 -17.11 -6.53
N ALA A 242 -10.67 -17.05 -6.73
CA ALA A 242 -11.55 -16.16 -5.98
C ALA A 242 -11.57 -16.50 -4.48
N ARG A 243 -11.49 -17.79 -4.12
CA ARG A 243 -11.32 -18.22 -2.73
C ARG A 243 -9.98 -17.76 -2.16
N ALA A 244 -8.88 -17.99 -2.87
CA ALA A 244 -7.53 -17.57 -2.45
C ALA A 244 -7.42 -16.05 -2.26
N MET A 245 -8.15 -15.25 -3.05
CA MET A 245 -8.27 -13.81 -2.84
C MET A 245 -8.94 -13.47 -1.50
N ARG A 246 -10.08 -14.12 -1.20
CA ARG A 246 -10.82 -13.92 0.06
C ARG A 246 -10.00 -14.37 1.27
N ASP A 247 -9.35 -15.52 1.18
CA ASP A 247 -8.50 -16.05 2.26
C ASP A 247 -7.33 -15.10 2.55
N ASN A 248 -6.71 -14.54 1.50
CA ASN A 248 -5.64 -13.57 1.64
C ASN A 248 -6.07 -12.29 2.35
N MET A 249 -7.17 -11.68 1.90
CA MET A 249 -7.67 -10.45 2.51
C MET A 249 -8.20 -10.67 3.92
N THR A 250 -8.81 -11.83 4.19
CA THR A 250 -9.20 -12.22 5.56
C THR A 250 -7.99 -12.31 6.47
N TYR A 251 -6.88 -12.90 5.99
CA TYR A 251 -5.63 -12.97 6.73
C TYR A 251 -5.04 -11.58 7.01
N LEU A 252 -4.90 -10.74 5.97
CA LEU A 252 -4.33 -9.40 6.08
C LEU A 252 -5.15 -8.48 6.99
N ARG A 253 -6.48 -8.55 6.95
CA ARG A 253 -7.37 -7.77 7.82
C ARG A 253 -7.29 -8.14 9.30
N ARG A 254 -6.81 -9.35 9.62
CA ARG A 254 -6.56 -9.78 11.01
C ARG A 254 -5.22 -9.30 11.55
N GLN A 255 -4.35 -8.77 10.71
CA GLN A 255 -3.05 -8.26 11.13
C GLN A 255 -3.20 -6.79 11.57
N PRO A 256 -2.86 -6.44 12.82
CA PRO A 256 -2.97 -5.06 13.30
C PRO A 256 -1.96 -4.11 12.65
N ASP A 257 -0.96 -4.67 11.98
CA ASP A 257 0.17 -3.99 11.36
C ASP A 257 0.02 -3.84 9.84
N VAL A 258 -1.10 -4.25 9.23
CA VAL A 258 -1.37 -4.02 7.81
C VAL A 258 -2.26 -2.80 7.63
N ASP A 259 -1.72 -1.80 6.95
CA ASP A 259 -2.43 -0.56 6.65
C ASP A 259 -3.33 -0.71 5.41
N ALA A 260 -2.74 -1.16 4.31
CA ALA A 260 -3.32 -1.00 2.98
C ALA A 260 -2.83 -2.09 2.02
N VAL A 261 -3.69 -2.43 1.06
CA VAL A 261 -3.46 -3.38 -0.01
C VAL A 261 -3.97 -2.77 -1.32
N SER A 262 -3.16 -2.78 -2.36
CA SER A 262 -3.58 -2.35 -3.70
C SER A 262 -3.52 -3.52 -4.67
N TRP A 263 -4.64 -3.82 -5.33
CA TRP A 263 -4.66 -4.82 -6.39
C TRP A 263 -3.97 -4.31 -7.66
N PHE A 264 -3.07 -5.12 -8.22
CA PHE A 264 -2.37 -4.83 -9.46
C PHE A 264 -3.21 -5.18 -10.69
N TYR A 265 -3.83 -4.18 -11.32
CA TYR A 265 -4.77 -4.40 -12.43
C TYR A 265 -4.07 -4.53 -13.79
N ARG A 266 -3.13 -5.47 -13.93
CA ARG A 266 -2.37 -5.68 -15.18
C ARG A 266 -1.99 -7.15 -15.38
N GLY A 267 -1.71 -7.51 -16.64
CA GLY A 267 -1.25 -8.84 -17.02
C GLY A 267 -2.21 -9.94 -16.57
N ASP A 268 -1.66 -11.00 -16.00
CA ASP A 268 -2.44 -12.14 -15.50
C ASP A 268 -3.32 -11.80 -14.28
N CYS A 269 -3.25 -10.59 -13.75
CA CYS A 269 -4.06 -10.11 -12.62
C CYS A 269 -5.21 -9.19 -13.05
N ASN A 270 -5.40 -8.93 -14.34
CA ASN A 270 -6.54 -8.16 -14.85
C ASN A 270 -7.86 -8.92 -14.59
N LEU A 271 -8.88 -8.23 -14.05
CA LEU A 271 -10.18 -8.80 -13.68
C LEU A 271 -11.31 -8.58 -14.70
N ASP A 272 -11.08 -7.85 -15.82
CA ASP A 272 -12.13 -7.36 -16.74
C ASP A 272 -13.01 -8.48 -17.32
N ALA A 273 -12.48 -9.70 -17.46
CA ALA A 273 -13.21 -10.88 -17.97
C ALA A 273 -13.18 -12.09 -17.01
N ARG A 274 -12.81 -11.89 -15.74
CA ARG A 274 -12.57 -12.98 -14.78
C ARG A 274 -13.67 -13.06 -13.74
N THR A 275 -14.73 -13.80 -14.06
CA THR A 275 -15.69 -14.29 -13.05
C THR A 275 -15.22 -15.68 -12.62
N PRO A 276 -15.20 -16.01 -11.31
CA PRO A 276 -15.73 -15.28 -10.15
C PRO A 276 -14.79 -14.28 -9.44
N GLU A 277 -13.55 -14.11 -9.88
CA GLU A 277 -12.53 -13.29 -9.21
C GLU A 277 -12.91 -11.81 -9.10
N ARG A 278 -13.49 -11.24 -10.16
CA ARG A 278 -13.98 -9.86 -10.17
C ARG A 278 -15.03 -9.63 -9.09
N GLN A 279 -15.97 -10.57 -8.92
CA GLN A 279 -16.97 -10.47 -7.87
C GLN A 279 -16.32 -10.53 -6.49
N ALA A 280 -15.37 -11.44 -6.29
CA ALA A 280 -14.63 -11.51 -5.04
C ALA A 280 -13.89 -10.20 -4.73
N PHE A 281 -13.29 -9.55 -5.72
CA PHE A 281 -12.65 -8.25 -5.54
C PHE A 281 -13.65 -7.16 -5.13
N VAL A 282 -14.81 -7.09 -5.79
CA VAL A 282 -15.89 -6.15 -5.42
C VAL A 282 -16.36 -6.40 -3.98
N ASP A 283 -16.68 -7.65 -3.63
CA ASP A 283 -17.11 -8.03 -2.27
C ASP A 283 -16.07 -7.62 -1.22
N LEU A 284 -14.79 -7.73 -1.57
CA LEU A 284 -13.69 -7.42 -0.66
C LEU A 284 -13.46 -5.92 -0.50
N MET A 285 -13.77 -5.06 -1.48
CA MET A 285 -13.64 -3.62 -1.31
C MET A 285 -14.69 -3.04 -0.35
N GLY A 286 -15.85 -3.70 -0.24
CA GLY A 286 -17.00 -3.23 0.55
C GLY A 286 -17.92 -2.34 -0.26
#